data_AF-A0A8S2X302-F1
#
_entry.id   AF-A0A8S2X302-F1
#
_cell.length_a   1.000
_cell.length_b   1.000
_cell.length_c   1.000
_cell.angle_alpha   90.00
_cell.angle_beta   90.00
_cell.angle_gamma   90.00
#
_symmetry.space_group_name_H-M   'P 1'
#
loop_
_entity.id
_entity.type
_entity.pdbx_description
1 polymer ?
#
loop_
_entity_poly.entity_id
_entity_poly.type
_entity_poly.pdbx_seq_one_letter_code
_entity_poly.pdbx_strand_id
1 'polypeptide(L)'
;EKAIKWKSEKNEMDGVTTNGILLMHMDCGEFNSGAKPTKWKEVSVGGSVFDLGEGRLKFNYQSATSSGNDNILKDGTLIDLCGATLLFRSNEGLKHTPVMITRRLLEIELEQLNSTKPQCPVGLNTLVIKTVSPSSNLNEQIPFVYVSCGHVHGNHDWGVKEDLKRECPLCRTIGPYIPITMGIEPSFYINCNDSTTTHCFQPCGHITSESTALHWSKI
;
A
#
# COMPACT_ATOMS: atom_id res chain seq x y z
N GLU A 1 16.08 -29.04 11.09
CA GLU A 1 15.13 -28.67 10.02
C GLU A 1 13.74 -28.54 10.65
N LYS A 2 13.07 -27.38 10.58
CA LYS A 2 11.85 -27.04 11.36
C LYS A 2 10.57 -26.89 10.51
N ALA A 3 10.65 -27.01 9.20
CA ALA A 3 9.51 -26.83 8.31
C ALA A 3 8.50 -28.00 8.48
N ILE A 4 7.21 -27.66 8.54
CA ILE A 4 6.12 -28.63 8.64
C ILE A 4 5.98 -29.32 7.28
N LYS A 5 5.97 -30.65 7.28
CA LYS A 5 5.87 -31.50 6.10
C LYS A 5 4.93 -32.66 6.37
N TRP A 6 4.13 -33.02 5.37
CA TRP A 6 3.15 -34.10 5.45
C TRP A 6 3.02 -34.79 4.09
N LYS A 7 2.27 -35.90 4.06
CA LYS A 7 1.83 -36.53 2.82
C LYS A 7 0.45 -36.00 2.44
N SER A 8 0.32 -35.49 1.23
CA SER A 8 -0.96 -35.05 0.67
C SER A 8 -1.91 -36.24 0.44
N GLU A 9 -3.17 -35.94 0.12
CA GLU A 9 -4.17 -36.96 -0.27
C GLU A 9 -3.74 -37.74 -1.52
N LYS A 10 -2.89 -37.15 -2.37
CA LYS A 10 -2.29 -37.80 -3.55
C LYS A 10 -1.07 -38.67 -3.22
N ASN A 11 -0.76 -38.84 -1.93
CA ASN A 11 0.43 -39.54 -1.44
C ASN A 11 1.76 -38.92 -1.92
N GLU A 12 1.74 -37.62 -2.26
CA GLU A 12 2.93 -36.82 -2.57
C GLU A 12 3.39 -36.08 -1.32
N MET A 13 4.69 -35.77 -1.22
CA MET A 13 5.20 -34.96 -0.12
C MET A 13 4.83 -33.48 -0.33
N ASP A 14 4.27 -32.86 0.70
CA ASP A 14 3.96 -31.43 0.75
C ASP A 14 4.47 -30.83 2.07
N GLY A 15 4.50 -29.50 2.15
CA GLY A 15 4.99 -28.77 3.30
C GLY A 15 4.71 -27.28 3.19
N VAL A 16 4.84 -26.57 4.31
CA VAL A 16 4.89 -25.10 4.32
C VAL A 16 6.31 -24.62 4.55
N THR A 17 6.64 -23.45 4.00
CA THR A 17 7.93 -22.80 4.24
C THR A 17 7.99 -22.28 5.68
N THR A 18 9.19 -22.04 6.22
CA THR A 18 9.38 -21.60 7.62
C THR A 18 8.58 -20.35 7.99
N ASN A 19 8.40 -19.43 7.04
CA ASN A 19 7.75 -18.14 7.26
C ASN A 19 6.38 -18.03 6.57
N GLY A 20 5.96 -19.07 5.85
CA GLY A 20 4.74 -19.09 5.04
C GLY A 20 4.80 -18.19 3.79
N ILE A 21 3.90 -18.46 2.86
CA ILE A 21 3.51 -17.55 1.78
C ILE A 21 2.00 -17.36 1.92
N LEU A 22 1.55 -16.10 2.03
CA LEU A 22 0.14 -15.82 2.24
C LEU A 22 -0.49 -15.21 1.00
N LEU A 23 -1.72 -15.62 0.71
CA LEU A 23 -2.57 -15.04 -0.32
C LEU A 23 -3.79 -14.38 0.31
N MET A 24 -4.18 -13.24 -0.23
CA MET A 24 -5.47 -12.61 0.03
C MET A 24 -6.06 -12.23 -1.33
N HIS A 25 -7.24 -12.75 -1.64
CA HIS A 25 -7.99 -12.38 -2.82
C HIS A 25 -8.96 -11.23 -2.52
N MET A 26 -9.41 -10.56 -3.57
CA MET A 26 -10.63 -9.76 -3.52
C MET A 26 -11.86 -10.67 -3.63
N ASP A 27 -12.93 -10.37 -2.89
CA ASP A 27 -14.15 -11.18 -2.82
C ASP A 27 -14.83 -11.40 -4.17
N CYS A 28 -14.81 -10.39 -5.04
CA CYS A 28 -15.34 -10.45 -6.40
C CYS A 28 -14.32 -10.97 -7.44
N GLY A 29 -13.07 -11.24 -7.05
CA GLY A 29 -12.00 -11.67 -7.97
C GLY A 29 -11.48 -10.58 -8.92
N GLU A 30 -11.87 -9.33 -8.70
CA GLU A 30 -11.48 -8.16 -9.49
C GLU A 30 -10.92 -7.04 -8.60
N PHE A 31 -10.02 -6.20 -9.15
CA PHE A 31 -9.49 -5.04 -8.45
C PHE A 31 -10.28 -3.76 -8.80
N ASN A 32 -11.34 -3.47 -8.03
CA ASN A 32 -12.21 -2.30 -8.25
C ASN A 32 -12.67 -1.66 -6.92
N SER A 33 -13.43 -0.56 -6.99
CA SER A 33 -13.83 0.23 -5.81
C SER A 33 -14.82 -0.48 -4.87
N GLY A 34 -15.58 -1.45 -5.40
CA GLY A 34 -16.50 -2.27 -4.62
C GLY A 34 -15.85 -3.52 -4.01
N ALA A 35 -14.66 -3.90 -4.48
CA ALA A 35 -13.95 -5.09 -4.04
C ALA A 35 -13.57 -5.03 -2.56
N LYS A 36 -13.78 -6.13 -1.84
CA LYS A 36 -13.38 -6.27 -0.44
C LYS A 36 -12.32 -7.35 -0.27
N PRO A 37 -11.29 -7.10 0.57
CA PRO A 37 -10.30 -8.12 0.86
C PRO A 37 -10.93 -9.31 1.58
N THR A 38 -10.54 -10.52 1.16
CA THR A 38 -10.86 -11.77 1.85
C THR A 38 -9.89 -12.00 3.02
N LYS A 39 -10.04 -13.10 3.76
CA LYS A 39 -9.07 -13.46 4.80
C LYS A 39 -7.75 -13.93 4.17
N TRP A 40 -6.62 -13.62 4.80
CA TRP A 40 -5.34 -14.21 4.47
C TRP A 40 -5.37 -15.73 4.63
N LYS A 41 -4.77 -16.43 3.65
CA LYS A 41 -4.63 -17.89 3.61
C LYS A 41 -3.18 -18.25 3.35
N GLU A 42 -2.71 -19.36 3.91
CA GLU A 42 -1.35 -19.87 3.66
C GLU A 42 -1.36 -20.86 2.49
N VAL A 43 -0.30 -20.81 1.67
CA VAL A 43 -0.12 -21.72 0.53
C VAL A 43 1.07 -22.65 0.79
N SER A 44 0.85 -23.94 0.62
CA SER A 44 1.92 -24.95 0.70
C SER A 44 2.81 -24.96 -0.54
N VAL A 45 3.95 -25.66 -0.44
CA VAL A 45 4.86 -25.89 -1.56
C VAL A 45 4.16 -26.61 -2.73
N GLY A 46 3.25 -27.54 -2.41
CA GLY A 46 2.41 -28.25 -3.38
C GLY A 46 1.19 -27.47 -3.88
N GLY A 47 1.00 -26.22 -3.43
CA GLY A 47 -0.08 -25.33 -3.90
C GLY A 47 -1.43 -25.54 -3.21
N SER A 48 -1.49 -26.31 -2.13
CA SER A 48 -2.70 -26.41 -1.31
C SER A 48 -2.89 -25.14 -0.49
N VAL A 49 -4.14 -24.71 -0.31
CA VAL A 49 -4.49 -23.44 0.37
C VAL A 49 -5.17 -23.72 1.70
N PHE A 50 -4.70 -23.07 2.76
CA PHE A 50 -5.12 -23.31 4.14
C PHE A 50 -5.56 -22.02 4.82
N ASP A 51 -6.55 -22.12 5.70
CA ASP A 51 -6.90 -21.01 6.57
C ASP A 51 -5.81 -20.87 7.63
N LEU A 52 -5.50 -19.62 7.99
CA LEU A 52 -4.56 -19.34 9.05
C LEU A 52 -5.14 -19.76 10.41
N GLY A 53 -4.34 -20.43 11.24
CA GLY A 53 -4.65 -20.64 12.65
C GLY A 53 -4.43 -19.39 13.51
N GLU A 54 -4.45 -19.57 14.83
CA GLU A 54 -4.09 -18.49 15.76
C GLU A 54 -2.60 -18.12 15.64
N GLY A 55 -2.33 -17.04 14.91
CA GLY A 55 -0.98 -16.54 14.63
C GLY A 55 -0.33 -17.17 13.40
N ARG A 56 0.67 -16.48 12.82
CA ARG A 56 1.37 -16.87 11.56
C ARG A 56 1.96 -18.29 11.55
N LEU A 57 2.12 -18.92 12.72
CA LEU A 57 2.92 -20.15 12.89
C LEU A 57 2.10 -21.39 13.24
N LYS A 58 0.77 -21.28 13.39
CA LYS A 58 -0.09 -22.44 13.66
C LYS A 58 -0.78 -22.88 12.39
N PHE A 59 -0.05 -23.63 11.58
CA PHE A 59 -0.58 -24.34 10.41
C PHE A 59 -1.73 -25.27 10.83
N ASN A 60 -2.94 -25.04 10.30
CA ASN A 60 -4.08 -25.92 10.52
C ASN A 60 -4.29 -26.84 9.32
N TYR A 61 -3.58 -27.97 9.31
CA TYR A 61 -3.62 -28.95 8.22
C TYR A 61 -5.02 -29.52 7.93
N GLN A 62 -6.00 -29.34 8.83
CA GLN A 62 -7.35 -29.87 8.69
C GLN A 62 -8.29 -28.93 7.92
N SER A 63 -7.87 -27.71 7.57
CA SER A 63 -8.74 -26.70 6.93
C SER A 63 -8.69 -26.70 5.39
N ALA A 64 -7.89 -27.56 4.76
CA ALA A 64 -7.67 -27.58 3.30
C ALA A 64 -8.94 -27.85 2.48
N THR A 65 -10.03 -28.22 3.14
CA THR A 65 -11.24 -28.82 2.56
C THR A 65 -12.38 -27.83 2.33
N SER A 66 -12.16 -26.52 2.52
CA SER A 66 -13.19 -25.54 2.17
C SER A 66 -13.23 -25.30 0.65
N SER A 67 -14.27 -25.83 0.01
CA SER A 67 -14.58 -25.63 -1.41
C SER A 67 -14.58 -24.13 -1.75
N GLY A 68 -13.72 -23.71 -2.69
CA GLY A 68 -13.63 -22.33 -3.17
C GLY A 68 -12.27 -21.65 -2.99
N ASN A 69 -11.33 -22.28 -2.28
CA ASN A 69 -9.96 -21.78 -2.15
C ASN A 69 -9.05 -22.49 -3.15
N ASP A 70 -8.57 -21.74 -4.14
CA ASP A 70 -7.56 -22.19 -5.09
C ASP A 70 -6.32 -21.30 -4.95
N ASN A 71 -5.20 -21.75 -5.49
CA ASN A 71 -3.96 -20.97 -5.55
C ASN A 71 -3.84 -20.15 -6.85
N ILE A 72 -4.95 -19.94 -7.57
CA ILE A 72 -4.96 -19.22 -8.83
C ILE A 72 -5.04 -17.73 -8.53
N LEU A 73 -4.03 -16.99 -8.98
CA LEU A 73 -3.98 -15.55 -8.79
C LEU A 73 -5.08 -14.86 -9.62
N LYS A 74 -5.96 -14.16 -8.92
CA LYS A 74 -7.05 -13.33 -9.47
C LYS A 74 -6.62 -11.86 -9.44
N ASP A 75 -7.20 -11.02 -10.29
CA ASP A 75 -6.85 -9.59 -10.31
C ASP A 75 -7.03 -8.97 -8.90
N GLY A 76 -6.02 -8.25 -8.43
CA GLY A 76 -6.03 -7.68 -7.08
C GLY A 76 -5.54 -8.61 -5.98
N THR A 77 -5.08 -9.83 -6.29
CA THR A 77 -4.55 -10.74 -5.26
C THR A 77 -3.30 -10.16 -4.61
N LEU A 78 -3.27 -10.12 -3.28
CA LEU A 78 -2.10 -9.76 -2.50
C LEU A 78 -1.33 -11.01 -2.08
N ILE A 79 0.00 -10.91 -2.14
CA ILE A 79 0.93 -12.00 -1.85
C ILE A 79 1.92 -11.51 -0.79
N ASP A 80 1.81 -11.99 0.46
CA ASP A 80 2.79 -11.69 1.52
C ASP A 80 3.92 -12.72 1.49
N LEU A 81 5.15 -12.22 1.33
CA LEU A 81 6.40 -12.98 1.31
C LEU A 81 7.22 -12.79 2.60
N CYS A 82 6.56 -12.47 3.71
CA CYS A 82 7.15 -12.27 5.04
C CYS A 82 8.21 -11.16 5.06
N GLY A 83 7.82 -9.98 4.58
CA GLY A 83 8.67 -8.78 4.56
C GLY A 83 8.38 -7.85 3.39
N ALA A 84 7.76 -8.39 2.33
CA ALA A 84 7.21 -7.64 1.22
C ALA A 84 5.84 -8.19 0.85
N THR A 85 4.94 -7.31 0.43
CA THR A 85 3.64 -7.68 -0.12
C THR A 85 3.59 -7.29 -1.59
N LEU A 86 3.30 -8.25 -2.45
CA LEU A 86 3.10 -8.01 -3.88
C LEU A 86 1.62 -7.86 -4.19
N LEU A 87 1.30 -6.98 -5.13
CA LEU A 87 -0.03 -6.89 -5.76
C LEU A 87 0.03 -7.57 -7.12
N PHE A 88 -0.77 -8.62 -7.31
CA PHE A 88 -0.96 -9.21 -8.63
C PHE A 88 -2.06 -8.46 -9.38
N ARG A 89 -1.71 -7.95 -10.56
CA ARG A 89 -2.67 -7.42 -11.54
C ARG A 89 -2.68 -8.32 -12.76
N SER A 90 -3.87 -8.76 -13.16
CA SER A 90 -4.08 -9.51 -14.39
C SER A 90 -3.86 -8.61 -15.61
N ASN A 91 -3.56 -9.20 -16.77
CA ASN A 91 -3.47 -8.45 -18.02
C ASN A 91 -4.76 -7.66 -18.32
N GLU A 92 -5.92 -8.26 -18.06
CA GLU A 92 -7.19 -7.60 -18.31
C GLU A 92 -7.47 -6.49 -17.28
N GLY A 93 -7.14 -6.71 -16.02
CA GLY A 93 -7.20 -5.69 -14.97
C GLY A 93 -6.25 -4.52 -15.22
N LEU A 94 -5.07 -4.75 -15.80
CA LEU A 94 -4.15 -3.66 -16.19
C LEU A 94 -4.71 -2.84 -17.36
N LYS A 95 -5.36 -3.47 -18.35
CA LYS A 95 -6.05 -2.74 -19.44
C LYS A 95 -7.27 -1.94 -18.95
N HIS A 96 -7.98 -2.47 -17.95
CA HIS A 96 -9.13 -1.82 -17.32
C HIS A 96 -8.76 -0.92 -16.14
N THR A 97 -7.48 -0.90 -15.73
CA THR A 97 -6.96 0.17 -14.88
C THR A 97 -7.30 1.45 -15.62
N PRO A 98 -8.03 2.38 -15.00
CA PRO A 98 -8.82 3.35 -15.74
C PRO A 98 -7.99 3.97 -16.85
N VAL A 99 -8.53 4.02 -18.07
CA VAL A 99 -7.91 4.76 -19.18
C VAL A 99 -7.62 6.23 -18.76
N MET A 100 -8.30 6.70 -17.71
CA MET A 100 -8.17 8.00 -17.05
C MET A 100 -7.13 8.10 -15.92
N ILE A 101 -6.49 7.01 -15.48
CA ILE A 101 -5.40 7.05 -14.50
C ILE A 101 -4.20 6.38 -15.15
N THR A 102 -3.58 7.13 -16.06
CA THR A 102 -2.28 6.77 -16.62
C THR A 102 -1.19 7.51 -15.85
N ARG A 103 0.04 6.99 -15.90
CA ARG A 103 1.22 7.71 -15.39
C ARG A 103 1.26 9.16 -15.88
N ARG A 104 0.94 9.39 -17.15
CA ARG A 104 0.91 10.72 -17.76
C ARG A 104 -0.12 11.66 -17.11
N LEU A 105 -1.29 11.13 -16.74
CA LEU A 105 -2.33 11.94 -16.10
C LEU A 105 -1.95 12.30 -14.65
N LEU A 106 -1.32 11.37 -13.93
CA LEU A 106 -0.74 11.66 -12.60
C LEU A 106 0.37 12.71 -12.70
N GLU A 107 1.18 12.67 -13.76
CA GLU A 107 2.21 13.70 -14.04
C GLU A 107 1.57 15.08 -14.34
N ILE A 108 0.51 15.14 -15.14
CA ILE A 108 -0.24 16.38 -15.42
C ILE A 108 -0.87 16.95 -14.14
N GLU A 109 -1.48 16.11 -13.32
CA GLU A 109 -2.07 16.53 -12.04
C GLU A 109 -1.00 17.10 -11.10
N LEU A 110 0.17 16.46 -11.04
CA LEU A 110 1.31 16.97 -10.28
C LEU A 110 1.78 18.34 -10.79
N GLU A 111 1.85 18.53 -12.12
CA GLU A 111 2.17 19.82 -12.72
C GLU A 111 1.14 20.89 -12.34
N GLN A 112 -0.14 20.56 -12.40
CA GLN A 112 -1.22 21.46 -11.99
C GLN A 112 -1.10 21.84 -10.52
N LEU A 113 -0.90 20.86 -9.63
CA LEU A 113 -0.73 21.08 -8.20
C LEU A 113 0.47 22.00 -7.91
N ASN A 114 1.62 21.74 -8.51
CA ASN A 114 2.80 22.59 -8.35
C ASN A 114 2.63 23.97 -8.99
N SER A 115 1.81 24.11 -10.04
CA SER A 115 1.51 25.41 -10.67
C SER A 115 0.77 26.38 -9.76
N THR A 116 0.06 25.86 -8.74
CA THR A 116 -0.60 26.67 -7.70
C THR A 116 0.40 27.34 -6.75
N LYS A 117 1.68 26.95 -6.82
CA LYS A 117 2.79 27.48 -5.98
C LYS A 117 2.43 27.44 -4.49
N PRO A 118 2.10 26.27 -3.93
CA PRO A 118 1.74 26.15 -2.52
C PRO A 118 2.87 26.70 -1.64
N GLN A 119 2.54 27.50 -0.63
CA GLN A 119 3.53 28.15 0.23
C GLN A 119 3.65 27.42 1.56
N CYS A 120 4.88 27.28 2.05
CA CYS A 120 5.13 26.85 3.42
C CYS A 120 4.55 27.90 4.38
N PRO A 121 3.64 27.54 5.31
CA PRO A 121 2.97 28.51 6.18
C PRO A 121 3.93 29.33 7.07
N VAL A 122 5.09 28.76 7.40
CA VAL A 122 6.08 29.38 8.29
C VAL A 122 7.36 29.76 7.56
N GLY A 123 7.88 28.88 6.70
CA GLY A 123 9.11 29.13 5.93
C GLY A 123 8.93 30.10 4.77
N LEU A 124 7.68 30.37 4.36
CA LEU A 124 7.31 31.26 3.24
C LEU A 124 8.00 30.93 1.91
N ASN A 125 8.52 29.72 1.78
CA ASN A 125 9.07 29.18 0.56
C ASN A 125 8.00 28.40 -0.22
N THR A 126 8.04 28.47 -1.54
CA THR A 126 7.20 27.65 -2.40
C THR A 126 7.57 26.17 -2.24
N LEU A 127 6.57 25.33 -2.00
CA LEU A 127 6.69 23.89 -1.91
C LEU A 127 6.57 23.26 -3.30
N VAL A 128 7.35 22.20 -3.53
CA VAL A 128 7.38 21.48 -4.79
C VAL A 128 7.26 19.99 -4.51
N ILE A 129 6.12 19.40 -4.90
CA ILE A 129 5.87 17.97 -4.81
C ILE A 129 6.60 17.27 -5.95
N LYS A 130 7.21 16.12 -5.65
CA LYS A 130 7.98 15.30 -6.61
C LYS A 130 7.41 13.88 -6.68
N THR A 131 7.72 13.15 -7.76
CA THR A 131 7.31 11.76 -7.96
C THR A 131 8.26 10.74 -7.32
N VAL A 132 9.51 11.13 -7.05
CA VAL A 132 10.54 10.25 -6.50
C VAL A 132 10.80 10.63 -5.05
N SER A 133 10.89 9.63 -4.19
CA SER A 133 11.35 9.81 -2.80
C SER A 133 12.71 10.49 -2.80
N PRO A 134 12.86 11.63 -2.11
CA PRO A 134 14.11 12.39 -2.14
C PRO A 134 15.23 11.55 -1.52
N SER A 135 16.21 11.18 -2.35
CA SER A 135 17.19 10.12 -2.02
C SER A 135 18.38 10.60 -1.19
N SER A 136 18.55 11.90 -0.93
CA SER A 136 19.64 12.41 -0.07
C SER A 136 19.65 13.92 0.18
N ASN A 137 19.14 14.74 -0.75
CA ASN A 137 19.15 16.20 -0.62
C ASN A 137 17.74 16.74 -0.32
N LEU A 138 17.38 16.68 0.95
CA LEU A 138 16.14 17.27 1.46
C LEU A 138 16.28 18.79 1.56
N ASN A 139 15.82 19.53 0.55
CA ASN A 139 15.72 20.99 0.63
C ASN A 139 14.40 21.44 1.27
N GLU A 140 14.34 22.70 1.71
CA GLU A 140 13.16 23.28 2.37
C GLU A 140 11.92 23.31 1.46
N GLN A 141 12.08 23.17 0.13
CA GLN A 141 10.98 23.13 -0.82
C GLN A 141 10.26 21.77 -0.87
N ILE A 142 10.88 20.70 -0.36
CA ILE A 142 10.20 19.40 -0.31
C ILE A 142 9.14 19.48 0.78
N PRO A 143 7.87 19.21 0.44
CA PRO A 143 6.79 19.20 1.40
C PRO A 143 6.86 17.95 2.28
N PHE A 144 6.59 18.17 3.56
CA PHE A 144 6.48 17.16 4.58
C PHE A 144 5.16 17.37 5.33
N VAL A 145 4.50 16.27 5.69
CA VAL A 145 3.25 16.29 6.43
C VAL A 145 3.47 15.85 7.87
N TYR A 146 2.82 16.56 8.80
CA TYR A 146 2.62 16.12 10.18
C TYR A 146 1.45 15.15 10.21
N VAL A 147 1.72 13.85 10.14
CA VAL A 147 0.69 12.80 9.95
C VAL A 147 -0.42 12.87 11.00
N SER A 148 -0.08 13.23 12.24
CA SER A 148 -1.05 13.32 13.35
C SER A 148 -2.00 14.51 13.27
N CYS A 149 -1.76 15.51 12.42
CA CYS A 149 -2.66 16.67 12.28
C CYS A 149 -2.90 17.15 10.84
N GLY A 150 -2.25 16.56 9.84
CA GLY A 150 -2.42 16.89 8.42
C GLY A 150 -1.77 18.18 7.94
N HIS A 151 -1.12 18.97 8.81
CA HIS A 151 -0.43 20.19 8.39
C HIS A 151 0.79 19.86 7.52
N VAL A 152 0.99 20.63 6.45
CA VAL A 152 2.10 20.46 5.50
C VAL A 152 3.05 21.64 5.58
N HIS A 153 4.33 21.34 5.69
CA HIS A 153 5.42 22.31 5.78
C HIS A 153 6.54 21.92 4.82
N GLY A 154 7.39 22.88 4.48
CA GLY A 154 8.69 22.56 3.88
C GLY A 154 9.57 21.79 4.87
N ASN A 155 10.51 20.99 4.37
CA ASN A 155 11.48 20.30 5.23
C ASN A 155 12.19 21.28 6.15
N HIS A 156 12.24 20.99 7.45
CA HIS A 156 12.94 21.84 8.42
C HIS A 156 13.42 21.05 9.63
N ASP A 157 14.38 21.61 10.36
CA ASP A 157 14.95 20.98 11.57
C ASP A 157 14.32 21.42 12.89
N TRP A 158 13.36 22.35 12.87
CA TRP A 158 12.65 22.76 14.08
C TRP A 158 11.75 21.65 14.66
N GLY A 159 11.53 21.69 15.98
CA GLY A 159 10.50 20.89 16.66
C GLY A 159 10.82 19.41 16.84
N VAL A 160 12.06 18.97 16.64
CA VAL A 160 12.49 17.56 16.83
C VAL A 160 12.21 17.11 18.26
N LYS A 161 11.62 15.91 18.42
CA LYS A 161 11.45 15.25 19.72
C LYS A 161 12.21 13.92 19.78
N GLU A 162 11.81 12.95 18.95
CA GLU A 162 12.35 11.58 18.85
C GLU A 162 12.43 11.20 17.37
N ASP A 163 13.40 10.37 16.95
CA ASP A 163 13.58 9.82 15.58
C ASP A 163 12.89 10.61 14.44
N LEU A 164 11.67 10.19 14.08
CA LEU A 164 10.85 10.71 12.98
C LEU A 164 9.69 11.61 13.43
N LYS A 165 9.59 11.94 14.72
CA LYS A 165 8.53 12.76 15.29
C LYS A 165 8.95 14.21 15.45
N ARG A 166 8.05 15.11 15.06
CA ARG A 166 8.21 16.55 15.25
C ARG A 166 6.96 17.18 15.82
N GLU A 167 7.14 18.27 16.54
CA GLU A 167 6.08 19.16 16.99
C GLU A 167 5.65 20.05 15.82
N CYS A 168 4.35 20.12 15.53
CA CYS A 168 3.81 20.98 14.49
C CYS A 168 3.90 22.47 14.91
N PRO A 169 4.52 23.37 14.11
CA PRO A 169 4.61 24.79 14.44
C PRO A 169 3.25 25.50 14.55
N LEU A 170 2.23 24.99 13.84
CA LEU A 170 0.91 25.61 13.77
C LEU A 170 0.01 25.22 14.95
N CYS A 171 -0.06 23.92 15.27
CA CYS A 171 -1.01 23.42 16.28
C CYS A 171 -0.37 22.70 17.46
N ARG A 172 0.97 22.59 17.51
CA ARG A 172 1.74 21.95 18.59
C ARG A 172 1.52 20.44 18.75
N THR A 173 0.72 19.81 17.90
CA THR A 173 0.59 18.34 17.86
C THR A 173 1.94 17.71 17.53
N ILE A 174 2.35 16.74 18.33
CA ILE A 174 3.57 15.95 18.12
C ILE A 174 3.19 14.69 17.35
N GLY A 175 3.88 14.42 16.25
CA GLY A 175 3.59 13.24 15.43
C GLY A 175 4.66 12.94 14.39
N PRO A 176 4.52 11.83 13.65
CA PRO A 176 5.41 11.51 12.53
C PRO A 176 5.44 12.65 11.51
N TYR A 177 6.64 13.00 11.07
CA TYR A 177 6.90 14.03 10.08
C TYR A 177 7.61 13.40 8.88
N ILE A 178 6.86 13.24 7.79
CA ILE A 178 7.29 12.43 6.64
C ILE A 178 7.20 13.25 5.35
N PRO A 179 8.09 13.01 4.37
CA PRO A 179 7.99 13.67 3.07
C PRO A 179 6.73 13.20 2.35
N ILE A 180 6.09 14.11 1.61
CA ILE A 180 5.00 13.73 0.69
C ILE A 180 5.51 13.71 -0.74
N THR A 181 5.09 12.69 -1.49
CA THR A 181 5.47 12.47 -2.88
C THR A 181 4.26 12.01 -3.68
N MET A 182 4.26 12.29 -4.99
CA MET A 182 3.23 11.77 -5.87
C MET A 182 3.54 10.31 -6.21
N GLY A 183 2.67 9.38 -5.80
CA GLY A 183 2.73 8.00 -6.28
C GLY A 183 2.34 7.95 -7.75
N ILE A 184 3.23 7.45 -8.62
CA ILE A 184 2.98 7.40 -10.07
C ILE A 184 2.69 6.00 -10.61
N GLU A 185 2.54 5.00 -9.72
CA GLU A 185 2.24 3.62 -10.11
C GLU A 185 0.73 3.44 -10.28
N PRO A 186 0.20 3.40 -11.51
CA PRO A 186 -1.25 3.41 -11.74
C PRO A 186 -1.93 2.14 -11.23
N SER A 187 -1.18 1.03 -11.12
CA SER A 187 -1.68 -0.27 -10.67
C SER A 187 -2.24 -0.24 -9.23
N PHE A 188 -1.87 0.76 -8.41
CA PHE A 188 -2.41 0.93 -7.06
C PHE A 188 -3.72 1.72 -7.02
N TYR A 189 -4.05 2.44 -8.08
CA TYR A 189 -5.25 3.26 -8.13
C TYR A 189 -6.47 2.43 -8.47
N ILE A 190 -7.57 2.80 -7.84
CA ILE A 190 -8.85 2.12 -8.01
C ILE A 190 -9.78 2.99 -8.81
N ASN A 191 -10.57 2.33 -9.67
CA ASN A 191 -11.48 3.00 -10.59
C ASN A 191 -12.47 3.89 -9.84
N CYS A 192 -12.18 5.19 -9.82
CA CYS A 192 -13.06 6.23 -9.33
C CYS A 192 -13.11 7.36 -10.35
N ASN A 193 -14.32 7.88 -10.57
CA ASN A 193 -14.56 9.09 -11.35
C ASN A 193 -13.95 10.34 -10.69
N ASP A 194 -13.53 10.23 -9.43
CA ASP A 194 -12.83 11.28 -8.70
C ASP A 194 -11.32 11.02 -8.76
N SER A 195 -10.65 11.70 -9.69
CA SER A 195 -9.20 11.63 -9.85
C SER A 195 -8.46 12.57 -8.90
N THR A 196 -9.16 13.33 -8.06
CA THR A 196 -8.52 14.41 -7.29
C THR A 196 -7.66 13.85 -6.18
N THR A 197 -6.37 14.15 -6.21
CA THR A 197 -5.41 13.76 -5.18
C THR A 197 -5.47 14.66 -3.95
N THR A 198 -6.34 14.28 -3.00
CA THR A 198 -6.58 15.03 -1.76
C THR A 198 -6.02 14.35 -0.51
N HIS A 199 -5.56 13.10 -0.63
CA HIS A 199 -5.14 12.26 0.50
C HIS A 199 -3.70 11.77 0.32
N CYS A 200 -3.10 11.22 1.38
CA CYS A 200 -1.84 10.51 1.30
C CYS A 200 -1.85 9.25 2.17
N PHE A 201 -1.06 8.25 1.80
CA PHE A 201 -0.92 7.02 2.56
C PHE A 201 -0.11 7.25 3.84
N GLN A 202 -0.59 6.71 4.96
CA GLN A 202 0.17 6.60 6.19
C GLN A 202 0.76 5.17 6.28
N PRO A 203 2.08 5.00 6.56
CA PRO A 203 3.04 6.02 6.97
C PRO A 203 3.96 6.55 5.86
N CYS A 204 3.75 6.21 4.59
CA CYS A 204 4.74 6.47 3.53
C CYS A 204 4.64 7.84 2.84
N GLY A 205 3.55 8.59 3.02
CA GLY A 205 3.39 9.95 2.51
C GLY A 205 3.07 10.06 1.01
N HIS A 206 2.87 8.93 0.33
CA HIS A 206 2.49 8.94 -1.08
C HIS A 206 1.07 9.49 -1.26
N ILE A 207 0.95 10.53 -2.06
CA ILE A 207 -0.28 11.23 -2.40
C ILE A 207 -1.15 10.34 -3.30
N THR A 208 -2.46 10.34 -3.03
CA THR A 208 -3.46 9.55 -3.74
C THR A 208 -4.86 10.16 -3.59
N SER A 209 -5.86 9.56 -4.23
CA SER A 209 -7.27 9.94 -4.05
C SER A 209 -7.85 9.34 -2.77
N GLU A 210 -8.91 9.96 -2.23
CA GLU A 210 -9.62 9.46 -1.05
C GLU A 210 -10.08 8.01 -1.22
N SER A 211 -10.69 7.71 -2.36
CA SER A 211 -11.21 6.38 -2.69
C SER A 211 -10.12 5.30 -2.68
N THR A 212 -8.95 5.63 -3.22
CA THR A 212 -7.79 4.73 -3.23
C THR A 212 -7.28 4.54 -1.81
N ALA A 213 -7.09 5.60 -1.04
CA ALA A 213 -6.68 5.51 0.36
C ALA A 213 -7.65 4.66 1.21
N LEU A 214 -8.97 4.88 1.06
CA LEU A 214 -10.02 4.14 1.77
C LEU A 214 -10.11 2.67 1.39
N HIS A 215 -9.76 2.31 0.16
CA HIS A 215 -9.69 0.89 -0.20
C HIS A 215 -8.51 0.22 0.48
N TRP A 216 -7.31 0.79 0.36
CA TRP A 216 -6.10 0.22 0.94
C TRP A 216 -6.10 0.21 2.46
N SER A 217 -6.86 1.10 3.12
CA SER A 217 -7.02 1.07 4.58
C SER A 217 -7.85 -0.10 5.11
N LYS A 218 -8.50 -0.89 4.24
CA LYS A 218 -9.31 -2.06 4.61
C LYS A 218 -8.50 -3.37 4.61
N ILE A 219 -7.28 -3.34 4.11
CA ILE A 219 -6.34 -4.46 4.01
C ILE A 219 -5.47 -4.50 5.27
#